data_AF-A0A3N2MAJ3-F1
#
_entry.id   AF-A0A3N2MAJ3-F1
#
_cell.length_a   1.000
_cell.length_b   1.000
_cell.length_c   1.000
_cell.angle_alpha   90.00
_cell.angle_beta   90.00
_cell.angle_gamma   90.00
#
_symmetry.space_group_name_H-M   'P 1'
#
loop_
_entity.id
_entity.type
_entity.pdbx_description
1 polymer ?
#
loop_
_entity_poly.entity_id
_entity_poly.type
_entity_poly.pdbx_seq_one_letter_code
_entity_poly.pdbx_strand_id
1 'polypeptide(L)' 'MTDIFIAKNHDYGNSFGETVRELGVVAGFAPIMHKFNRLKNIIKGNTPLVEGETIEDTLLDMANYCIMLNMEISQK' A
#
# COMPACT_ATOMS: atom_id res chain seq x y z
N MET A 1 -0.42 -7.37 14.80
CA MET A 1 0.33 -6.93 13.60
C MET A 1 0.37 -8.02 12.55
N THR A 2 0.57 -9.28 12.94
CA THR A 2 0.66 -10.44 12.03
C THR A 2 -0.68 -10.84 11.40
N ASP A 3 -1.79 -10.81 12.14
CA ASP A 3 -3.06 -11.36 11.62
C ASP A 3 -3.72 -10.49 10.55
N ILE A 4 -3.71 -9.16 10.73
CA ILE A 4 -4.16 -8.21 9.69
C ILE A 4 -3.28 -8.31 8.46
N PHE A 5 -1.97 -8.46 8.67
CA PHE A 5 -1.00 -8.58 7.58
C PHE A 5 -1.23 -9.86 6.78
N ILE A 6 -1.42 -11.01 7.44
CA ILE A 6 -1.69 -12.31 6.82
C ILE A 6 -3.05 -12.31 6.10
N ALA A 7 -4.10 -11.79 6.74
CA ALA A 7 -5.44 -11.72 6.15
C ALA A 7 -5.46 -10.83 4.90
N LYS A 8 -4.80 -9.65 4.95
CA LYS A 8 -4.65 -8.80 3.76
C LYS A 8 -3.78 -9.47 2.69
N ASN A 9 -2.71 -10.18 3.03
CA ASN A 9 -1.85 -10.80 2.02
C ASN A 9 -2.57 -11.89 1.22
N HIS A 10 -3.48 -12.64 1.85
CA HIS A 10 -4.28 -13.67 1.18
C HIS A 10 -5.20 -13.08 0.09
N ASP A 11 -5.85 -11.95 0.38
CA ASP A 11 -6.83 -11.36 -0.53
C ASP A 11 -6.20 -10.42 -1.59
N TYR A 12 -5.09 -9.77 -1.26
CA TYR A 12 -4.44 -8.81 -2.18
C TYR A 12 -3.35 -9.43 -3.06
N GLY A 13 -2.76 -10.57 -2.66
CA GLY A 13 -1.59 -11.16 -3.33
C GLY A 13 -1.83 -11.49 -4.81
N ASN A 14 -3.02 -11.97 -5.18
CA ASN A 14 -3.27 -12.35 -6.57
C ASN A 14 -3.45 -11.12 -7.49
N SER A 15 -4.34 -10.19 -7.12
CA SER A 15 -4.63 -9.01 -7.97
C SER A 15 -3.46 -8.03 -8.03
N PHE A 16 -2.76 -7.79 -6.93
CA PHE A 16 -1.61 -6.89 -6.91
C PHE A 16 -0.46 -7.47 -7.74
N GLY A 17 -0.13 -8.74 -7.53
CA GLY A 17 0.93 -9.43 -8.26
C GLY A 17 0.64 -9.50 -9.76
N GLU A 18 -0.59 -9.84 -10.17
CA GLU A 18 -1.03 -9.79 -11.57
C GLU A 18 -0.81 -8.39 -12.17
N THR A 19 -1.26 -7.34 -11.48
CA THR A 19 -1.12 -5.97 -11.96
C THR A 19 0.36 -5.57 -12.13
N VAL A 20 1.23 -5.92 -11.18
CA VAL A 20 2.67 -5.63 -11.26
C VAL A 20 3.34 -6.42 -12.38
N ARG A 21 2.92 -7.66 -12.64
CA ARG A 21 3.44 -8.47 -13.75
C ARG A 21 3.03 -7.91 -15.11
N GLU A 22 1.80 -7.45 -15.25
CA GLU A 22 1.26 -6.91 -16.51
C GLU A 22 1.76 -5.50 -16.81
N LEU A 23 1.75 -4.61 -15.82
CA LEU A 23 2.01 -3.18 -15.99
C LEU A 23 3.40 -2.75 -15.47
N GLY A 24 4.14 -3.68 -14.88
CA GLY A 24 5.46 -3.46 -14.31
C GLY A 24 5.44 -2.85 -12.90
N VAL A 25 6.66 -2.63 -12.38
CA VAL A 25 6.91 -2.15 -11.00
C VAL A 25 6.21 -0.83 -10.68
N VAL A 26 6.00 0.03 -11.69
CA VAL A 26 5.32 1.32 -11.52
C VAL A 26 3.89 1.15 -10.99
N ALA A 27 3.19 0.09 -11.41
CA ALA A 27 1.84 -0.18 -10.92
C ALA A 27 1.80 -0.52 -9.43
N GLY A 28 2.84 -1.20 -8.91
CA GLY A 28 2.98 -1.44 -7.47
C GLY A 28 3.43 -0.21 -6.68
N PHE A 29 4.18 0.69 -7.32
CA PHE A 29 4.61 1.95 -6.72
C PHE A 29 3.47 2.98 -6.59
N ALA A 30 2.50 3.00 -7.51
CA ALA A 30 1.42 3.97 -7.50
C ALA A 30 0.59 3.97 -6.19
N PRO A 31 0.10 2.82 -5.66
CA PRO A 31 -0.58 2.77 -4.36
C PRO A 31 0.24 3.34 -3.20
N ILE A 32 1.55 3.06 -3.17
CA ILE A 32 2.48 3.62 -2.17
C ILE A 32 2.50 5.14 -2.27
N MET A 33 2.65 5.68 -3.49
CA MET A 33 2.65 7.12 -3.73
C MET A 33 1.33 7.78 -3.33
N HIS A 34 0.19 7.14 -3.58
CA HIS A 34 -1.13 7.65 -3.16
C HIS A 34 -1.22 7.76 -1.63
N LYS A 35 -0.82 6.71 -0.90
CA LYS A 35 -0.83 6.72 0.57
C LYS A 35 0.20 7.70 1.16
N PHE A 36 1.38 7.84 0.53
CA PHE A 36 2.36 8.86 0.91
C PHE A 36 1.80 10.29 0.76
N ASN A 37 1.15 10.58 -0.37
CA ASN A 37 0.57 11.90 -0.60
C ASN A 37 -0.58 12.20 0.39
N ARG A 38 -1.38 11.18 0.75
CA ARG A 38 -2.36 11.29 1.83
C ARG A 38 -1.69 11.66 3.16
N LEU A 39 -0.69 10.90 3.58
CA LEU A 39 0.04 11.15 4.83
C LEU A 39 0.65 12.56 4.86
N LYS A 40 1.28 12.96 3.75
CA LYS A 40 1.84 14.30 3.57
C LYS A 40 0.79 15.40 3.76
N ASN A 41 -0.42 15.20 3.25
CA ASN A 41 -1.51 16.17 3.41
C ASN A 41 -1.98 16.26 4.87
N ILE A 42 -2.13 15.12 5.54
CA ILE A 42 -2.52 15.06 6.97
C ILE A 42 -1.47 15.78 7.84
N ILE A 43 -0.17 15.49 7.64
CA ILE A 43 0.92 16.11 8.40
C ILE A 43 0.97 17.63 8.18
N LYS A 44 0.62 18.11 6.99
CA LYS A 44 0.57 19.54 6.67
C LYS A 44 -0.64 20.28 7.26
N GLY A 45 -1.51 19.59 8.01
CA GLY A 45 -2.70 20.20 8.61
C GLY A 45 -3.84 20.45 7.61
N ASN A 46 -3.77 19.86 6.41
CA ASN A 46 -4.91 19.86 5.50
C ASN A 46 -5.95 18.89 6.05
N THR A 47 -7.22 19.32 6.07
CA THR A 47 -8.33 18.45 6.49
C THR A 47 -8.33 17.17 5.64
N PRO A 48 -8.33 15.98 6.25
CA PRO A 48 -8.39 14.73 5.50
C PRO A 48 -9.67 14.71 4.65
N LEU A 49 -9.54 14.49 3.34
CA LEU A 49 -10.69 14.32 2.43
C LEU A 49 -11.43 12.99 2.62
N VAL A 50 -10.84 12.05 3.36
CA VAL A 50 -11.45 10.74 3.65
C VAL A 50 -11.57 10.60 5.15
N GLU A 51 -12.80 10.62 5.62
CA GLU A 51 -13.18 10.36 7.02
C GLU A 51 -12.94 8.88 7.35
N GLY A 52 -12.36 8.60 8.52
CA GLY A 52 -12.25 7.24 9.06
C GLY A 52 -10.89 6.53 8.92
N GLU A 53 -9.98 6.97 8.04
CA GLU A 53 -8.62 6.40 7.93
C GLU A 53 -7.62 7.17 8.80
N THR A 54 -7.03 6.52 9.80
CA THR A 54 -6.03 7.13 10.69
C THR A 54 -4.64 7.25 10.04
N ILE A 55 -3.75 8.03 10.68
CA ILE A 55 -2.32 8.08 10.29
C ILE A 55 -1.69 6.68 10.41
N GLU A 56 -2.02 5.94 11.46
CA GLU A 56 -1.52 4.59 11.69
C GLU A 56 -1.97 3.65 10.58
N ASP A 57 -3.24 3.66 10.20
CA ASP A 57 -3.76 2.85 9.08
C ASP A 57 -3.03 3.17 7.77
N THR A 58 -2.80 4.46 7.52
CA THR A 58 -2.09 4.93 6.32
C THR A 58 -0.65 4.43 6.27
N LEU A 59 0.05 4.47 7.41
CA LEU A 59 1.43 3.97 7.54
C LEU A 59 1.50 2.45 7.38
N LEU A 60 0.56 1.72 8.00
CA LEU A 60 0.47 0.27 7.89
C LEU A 60 0.17 -0.17 6.45
N ASP A 61 -0.76 0.51 5.75
CA ASP A 61 -1.03 0.24 4.34
C ASP A 61 0.20 0.48 3.45
N MET A 62 0.94 1.57 3.67
CA MET A 62 2.19 1.80 2.95
C MET A 62 3.20 0.69 3.19
N ALA A 63 3.40 0.27 4.44
CA ALA A 63 4.30 -0.82 4.79
C ALA A 63 3.89 -2.12 4.09
N ASN A 64 2.59 -2.43 4.06
CA ASN A 64 2.05 -3.60 3.36
C ASN A 64 2.38 -3.55 1.86
N TYR A 65 2.09 -2.44 1.17
CA TYR A 65 2.40 -2.32 -0.27
C TYR A 65 3.89 -2.38 -0.56
N CYS A 66 4.75 -1.81 0.29
CA CYS A 66 6.20 -1.94 0.16
C CYS A 66 6.64 -3.40 0.25
N ILE A 67 6.10 -4.17 1.20
CA ILE A 67 6.45 -5.58 1.37
C ILE A 67 5.94 -6.41 0.18
N MET A 68 4.68 -6.21 -0.25
CA MET A 68 4.12 -6.90 -1.41
C MET A 68 4.93 -6.62 -2.69
N LEU A 69 5.30 -5.36 -2.95
CA LEU A 69 6.12 -5.00 -4.10
C LEU A 69 7.51 -5.65 -4.02
N ASN A 70 8.12 -5.67 -2.84
CA ASN A 70 9.39 -6.36 -2.64
C ASN A 70 9.28 -7.86 -2.91
N MET A 71 8.19 -8.51 -2.49
CA MET A 71 7.94 -9.92 -2.76
C MET A 71 7.79 -10.21 -4.26
N GLU A 72 7.12 -9.34 -5.02
CA GLU A 72 6.99 -9.50 -6.49
C GLU A 72 8.31 -9.27 -7.22
N ILE A 73 9.10 -8.28 -6.78
CA ILE A 73 10.41 -7.99 -7.40
C ILE A 73 11.44 -9.08 -7.06
N SER A 74 11.41 -9.62 -5.84
CA SER A 74 12.34 -10.67 -5.38
C SER A 74 12.03 -12.06 -5.93
N GLN A 75 10.84 -12.28 -6.49
CA GLN A 75 10.46 -13.53 -7.17
C GLN A 75 10.95 -13.61 -8.62
N LYS A 76 11.59 -12.54 -9.15
CA LYS A 76 12.34 -12.56 -10.40
C LYS A 76 13.77 -13.04 -10.19
#